data_AF-A0A1Z5T9H7-F1
#
_entry.id   AF-A0A1Z5T9H7-F1
#
_cell.length_a   1.000
_cell.length_b   1.000
_cell.length_c   1.000
_cell.angle_alpha   90.00
_cell.angle_beta   90.00
_cell.angle_gamma   90.00
#
_symmetry.space_group_name_H-M   'P 1'
#
loop_
_entity.id
_entity.type
_entity.pdbx_description
1 polymer ?
#
loop_
_entity_poly.entity_id
_entity_poly.type
_entity_poly.pdbx_seq_one_letter_code
_entity_poly.pdbx_strand_id
1 'polypeptide(L)'
;MTQKAGGAGDIWKQEYQVHGSTRSWMVMSSMMSITGGWATMATNIPDFTRYLRKPEGIYWQAFFLPVIKLVVAMFGIICTSSAKVVYGEYIWDPLTLAAQWDGPAGRCGAFFVGFAWVVAQIGTNLSANVISASNDLVNLFPKYVSIRRGVVVITVTAGWIMYDMYYLYGFASASFVYLGLSYAFPATGTLLEASIHHDPEVMNGLEYRKDDVHMPELSSENKSPSKTIKENLADADQV
;
A
#
# COMPACT_ATOMS: atom_id res chain seq x y z
N MET A 1 -2.13 -1.72 34.95
CA MET A 1 -1.71 -0.41 34.42
C MET A 1 -2.34 0.76 35.17
N THR A 2 -3.67 0.89 35.17
CA THR A 2 -4.38 1.98 35.87
C THR A 2 -4.04 2.11 37.36
N GLN A 3 -3.89 0.99 38.07
CA GLN A 3 -3.44 1.00 39.47
C GLN A 3 -2.02 1.55 39.63
N LYS A 4 -1.10 1.25 38.70
CA LYS A 4 0.27 1.78 38.72
C LYS A 4 0.30 3.27 38.34
N ALA A 5 -0.62 3.72 37.49
CA ALA A 5 -0.75 5.11 37.06
C ALA A 5 -1.57 5.98 38.03
N GLY A 6 -2.19 5.41 39.07
CA GLY A 6 -3.07 6.14 39.98
C GLY A 6 -4.39 6.62 39.35
N GLY A 7 -4.79 6.07 38.19
CA GLY A 7 -6.00 6.49 37.47
C GLY A 7 -5.95 6.18 35.98
N ALA A 8 -6.79 6.88 35.20
CA ALA A 8 -6.86 6.75 33.73
C ALA A 8 -5.83 7.64 32.99
N GLY A 9 -4.97 8.37 33.72
CA GLY A 9 -4.04 9.36 33.18
C GLY A 9 -4.71 10.64 32.66
N ASP A 10 -3.91 11.53 32.08
CA ASP A 10 -4.33 12.89 31.70
C ASP A 10 -4.85 13.04 30.27
N ILE A 11 -5.03 11.94 29.52
CA ILE A 11 -5.50 11.99 28.13
C ILE A 11 -6.84 12.72 27.96
N TRP A 12 -7.69 12.67 28.98
CA TRP A 12 -9.00 13.33 29.00
C TRP A 12 -8.92 14.86 29.16
N LYS A 13 -7.80 15.36 29.68
CA LYS A 13 -7.54 16.79 29.90
C LYS A 13 -6.65 17.39 28.81
N GLN A 14 -6.31 16.60 27.79
CA GLN A 14 -5.35 17.00 26.78
C GLN A 14 -5.93 18.08 25.85
N GLU A 15 -5.25 19.22 25.77
CA GLU A 15 -5.68 20.32 24.92
C GLU A 15 -5.42 20.04 23.44
N TYR A 16 -6.33 20.54 22.60
CA TYR A 16 -6.20 20.46 21.15
C TYR A 16 -5.01 21.31 20.69
N GLN A 17 -4.03 20.67 20.03
CA GLN A 17 -2.85 21.35 19.48
C GLN A 17 -3.12 22.05 18.14
N VAL A 18 -4.26 21.74 17.50
CA VAL A 18 -4.58 22.20 16.15
C VAL A 18 -5.99 22.78 16.09
N HIS A 19 -6.14 23.85 15.29
CA HIS A 19 -7.38 24.62 15.20
C HIS A 19 -7.79 24.85 13.75
N GLY A 20 -9.02 25.34 13.56
CA GLY A 20 -9.54 25.72 12.24
C GLY A 20 -9.68 24.56 11.25
N SER A 21 -9.41 24.83 9.98
CA SER A 21 -9.54 23.86 8.87
C SER A 21 -8.62 22.66 9.01
N THR A 22 -7.41 22.85 9.54
CA THR A 22 -6.42 21.78 9.76
C THR A 22 -6.95 20.71 10.71
N ARG A 23 -7.67 21.10 11.77
CA ARG A 23 -8.32 20.17 12.69
C ARG A 23 -9.39 19.34 11.97
N SER A 24 -10.27 20.01 11.23
CA SER A 24 -11.32 19.33 10.47
C SER A 24 -10.74 18.33 9.46
N TRP A 25 -9.65 18.71 8.80
CA TRP A 25 -8.98 17.84 7.84
C TRP A 25 -8.31 16.63 8.50
N MET A 26 -7.70 16.80 9.68
CA MET A 26 -7.19 15.66 10.44
C MET A 26 -8.28 14.72 10.94
N VAL A 27 -9.43 15.25 11.36
CA VAL A 27 -10.59 14.41 11.74
C VAL A 27 -11.06 13.60 10.54
N MET A 28 -11.25 14.24 9.38
CA MET A 28 -11.65 13.57 8.14
C MET A 28 -10.62 12.52 7.71
N SER A 29 -9.33 12.86 7.72
CA SER A 29 -8.24 11.94 7.40
C SER A 29 -8.23 10.72 8.33
N SER A 30 -8.43 10.93 9.63
CA SER A 30 -8.51 9.84 10.61
C SER A 30 -9.71 8.93 10.36
N MET A 31 -10.88 9.50 10.04
CA MET A 31 -12.08 8.74 9.67
C MET A 31 -11.87 7.93 8.38
N MET A 32 -11.26 8.54 7.36
CA MET A 32 -10.95 7.86 6.11
C MET A 32 -9.92 6.74 6.30
N SER A 33 -8.89 6.96 7.12
CA SER A 33 -7.88 5.95 7.44
C SER A 33 -8.50 4.72 8.10
N ILE A 34 -9.37 4.93 9.10
CA ILE A 34 -10.09 3.81 9.74
C ILE A 34 -11.02 3.14 8.74
N THR A 35 -11.83 3.90 8.00
CA THR A 35 -12.79 3.32 7.04
C THR A 35 -12.10 2.54 5.93
N GLY A 36 -11.00 3.07 5.40
CA GLY A 36 -10.18 2.43 4.36
C GLY A 36 -9.59 1.11 4.82
N GLY A 37 -9.11 1.02 6.07
CA GLY A 37 -8.59 -0.22 6.65
C GLY A 37 -9.62 -1.36 6.75
N TRP A 38 -10.92 -1.03 6.80
CA TRP A 38 -12.01 -2.02 6.85
C TRP A 38 -12.74 -2.19 5.50
N ALA A 39 -12.34 -1.46 4.45
CA ALA A 39 -13.03 -1.47 3.16
C ALA A 39 -13.02 -2.85 2.49
N THR A 40 -11.87 -3.54 2.51
CA THR A 40 -11.77 -4.91 1.97
C THR A 40 -12.70 -5.87 2.70
N MET A 41 -12.78 -5.76 4.04
CA MET A 41 -13.70 -6.57 4.81
C MET A 41 -15.16 -6.24 4.47
N ALA A 42 -15.50 -4.98 4.20
CA ALA A 42 -16.85 -4.62 3.81
C ALA A 42 -17.26 -5.31 2.49
N THR A 43 -16.34 -5.44 1.53
CA THR A 43 -16.61 -6.08 0.24
C THR A 43 -16.81 -7.59 0.33
N ASN A 44 -16.28 -8.24 1.39
CA ASN A 44 -16.35 -9.69 1.54
C ASN A 44 -17.36 -10.16 2.60
N ILE A 45 -18.11 -9.26 3.25
CA ILE A 45 -19.29 -9.60 4.07
C ILE A 45 -20.26 -10.58 3.37
N PRO A 46 -20.55 -10.48 2.06
CA PRO A 46 -21.42 -11.43 1.35
C PRO A 46 -21.00 -12.90 1.48
N ASP A 47 -19.70 -13.17 1.66
CA ASP A 47 -19.17 -14.51 1.85
C ASP A 47 -19.67 -15.16 3.13
N PHE A 48 -19.95 -14.36 4.16
CA PHE A 48 -20.49 -14.82 5.43
C PHE A 48 -22.00 -14.83 5.42
N THR A 49 -22.63 -13.78 4.88
CA THR A 49 -24.08 -13.63 4.92
C THR A 49 -24.79 -14.70 4.09
N ARG A 50 -24.15 -15.28 3.07
CA ARG A 50 -24.72 -16.43 2.34
C ARG A 50 -24.87 -17.69 3.20
N TYR A 51 -24.12 -17.82 4.30
CA TYR A 51 -24.21 -18.95 5.23
C TYR A 51 -25.15 -18.69 6.41
N LEU A 52 -25.76 -17.50 6.48
CA LEU A 52 -26.75 -17.20 7.53
C LEU A 52 -28.01 -18.05 7.33
N ARG A 53 -28.47 -18.68 8.40
CA ARG A 53 -29.77 -19.40 8.41
C ARG A 53 -30.96 -18.43 8.35
N LYS A 54 -30.76 -17.19 8.78
CA LYS A 54 -31.78 -16.18 9.04
C LYS A 54 -31.23 -14.78 8.68
N PRO A 55 -31.89 -14.00 7.83
CA PRO A 55 -31.38 -12.69 7.38
C PRO A 55 -31.31 -11.65 8.51
N GLU A 56 -32.08 -11.84 9.59
CA GLU A 56 -32.09 -10.93 10.74
C GLU A 56 -30.76 -10.94 11.51
N GLY A 57 -29.90 -11.94 11.26
CA GLY A 57 -28.53 -12.01 11.79
C GLY A 57 -27.68 -10.77 11.52
N ILE A 58 -27.96 -10.05 10.44
CA ILE A 58 -27.22 -8.85 10.02
C ILE A 58 -27.45 -7.69 11.00
N TYR A 59 -28.68 -7.52 11.53
CA TYR A 59 -29.00 -6.44 12.47
C TYR A 59 -28.24 -6.57 13.79
N TRP A 60 -27.97 -7.80 14.23
CA TRP A 60 -27.15 -8.05 15.41
C TRP A 60 -25.72 -7.55 15.22
N GLN A 61 -25.14 -7.69 14.03
CA GLN A 61 -23.81 -7.16 13.74
C GLN A 61 -23.81 -5.64 13.75
N ALA A 62 -24.83 -5.02 13.14
CA ALA A 62 -24.98 -3.56 13.12
C ALA A 62 -25.06 -2.95 14.54
N PHE A 63 -25.67 -3.67 15.49
CA PHE A 63 -25.77 -3.23 16.88
C PHE A 63 -24.53 -3.56 17.72
N PHE A 64 -24.04 -4.80 17.68
CA PHE A 64 -22.95 -5.23 18.57
C PHE A 64 -21.58 -4.74 18.12
N LEU A 65 -21.30 -4.62 16.82
CA LEU A 65 -19.97 -4.23 16.34
C LEU A 65 -19.56 -2.82 16.82
N PRO A 66 -20.40 -1.78 16.72
CA PRO A 66 -20.04 -0.46 17.25
C PRO A 66 -19.82 -0.47 18.76
N VAL A 67 -20.65 -1.19 19.51
CA VAL A 67 -20.56 -1.26 20.98
C VAL A 67 -19.26 -1.93 21.41
N ILE A 68 -18.93 -3.08 20.82
CA ILE A 68 -17.68 -3.80 21.11
C ILE A 68 -16.48 -2.94 20.72
N LYS A 69 -16.49 -2.31 19.53
CA LYS A 69 -15.41 -1.41 19.09
C LYS A 69 -15.23 -0.22 20.05
N LEU A 70 -16.32 0.38 20.52
CA LEU A 70 -16.26 1.48 21.49
C LEU A 70 -15.60 1.03 22.80
N VAL A 71 -16.04 -0.10 23.35
CA VAL A 71 -15.50 -0.63 24.62
C VAL A 71 -14.02 -0.95 24.49
N VAL A 72 -13.61 -1.65 23.44
CA VAL A 72 -12.20 -1.99 23.20
C VAL A 72 -11.36 -0.73 22.97
N ALA A 73 -11.87 0.25 22.21
CA ALA A 73 -11.18 1.52 21.99
C ALA A 73 -10.99 2.31 23.29
N MET A 74 -12.01 2.35 24.15
CA MET A 74 -11.89 3.00 25.46
C MET A 74 -10.80 2.34 26.33
N PHE A 75 -10.77 1.01 26.39
CA PHE A 75 -9.71 0.31 27.13
C PHE A 75 -8.32 0.58 26.54
N GLY A 76 -8.20 0.62 25.20
CA GLY A 76 -6.95 1.00 24.52
C GLY A 76 -6.48 2.40 24.94
N ILE A 77 -7.36 3.40 24.84
CA ILE A 77 -7.06 4.80 25.21
C ILE A 77 -6.64 4.91 26.69
N ILE A 78 -7.36 4.24 27.60
CA ILE A 78 -7.05 4.26 29.03
C ILE A 78 -5.69 3.60 29.30
N CYS A 79 -5.41 2.46 28.66
CA CYS A 79 -4.13 1.76 28.80
C CYS A 79 -2.97 2.60 28.26
N THR A 80 -3.10 3.20 27.08
CA THR A 80 -2.07 4.07 26.48
C THR A 80 -1.84 5.33 27.32
N SER A 81 -2.91 5.94 27.84
CA SER A 81 -2.83 7.08 28.75
C SER A 81 -2.11 6.71 30.06
N SER A 82 -2.44 5.56 30.63
CA SER A 82 -1.76 5.03 31.83
C SER A 82 -0.29 4.71 31.53
N ALA A 83 0.02 4.23 30.33
CA ALA A 83 1.39 3.94 29.91
C ALA A 83 2.25 5.20 29.91
N LYS A 84 1.72 6.35 29.46
CA LYS A 84 2.45 7.63 29.56
C LYS A 84 2.79 8.02 30.99
N VAL A 85 1.88 7.80 31.95
CA VAL A 85 2.14 8.12 33.36
C VAL A 85 3.22 7.21 33.96
N VAL A 86 3.21 5.93 33.59
CA VAL A 86 4.13 4.92 34.16
C VAL A 86 5.50 4.90 33.47
N TYR A 87 5.52 5.04 32.15
CA TYR A 87 6.71 4.84 31.30
C TYR A 87 7.19 6.11 30.59
N GLY A 88 6.44 7.23 30.67
CA GLY A 88 6.81 8.51 30.06
C GLY A 88 6.39 8.68 28.59
N GLU A 89 5.93 7.61 27.93
CA GLU A 89 5.56 7.62 26.50
C GLU A 89 4.20 6.99 26.21
N TYR A 90 3.57 7.40 25.10
CA TYR A 90 2.30 6.82 24.65
C TYR A 90 2.56 5.53 23.86
N ILE A 91 2.37 4.39 24.52
CA ILE A 91 2.47 3.07 23.88
C ILE A 91 1.09 2.64 23.39
N TRP A 92 0.88 2.65 22.07
CA TRP A 92 -0.37 2.24 21.42
C TRP A 92 -0.42 0.74 21.07
N ASP A 93 0.74 0.11 20.92
CA ASP A 93 0.82 -1.33 20.64
C ASP A 93 0.69 -2.14 21.95
N PRO A 94 -0.35 -2.98 22.08
CA PRO A 94 -0.54 -3.79 23.28
C PRO A 94 0.57 -4.83 23.50
N LEU A 95 1.25 -5.30 22.45
CA LEU A 95 2.36 -6.23 22.60
C LEU A 95 3.59 -5.53 23.18
N THR A 96 3.94 -4.37 22.63
CA THR A 96 5.01 -3.51 23.19
C THR A 96 4.69 -3.11 24.64
N LEU A 97 3.42 -2.81 24.95
CA LEU A 97 3.02 -2.48 26.31
C LEU A 97 3.18 -3.68 27.28
N ALA A 98 2.80 -4.88 26.84
CA ALA A 98 2.94 -6.10 27.63
C ALA A 98 4.41 -6.51 27.82
N ALA A 99 5.29 -6.17 26.87
CA ALA A 99 6.74 -6.42 26.97
C ALA A 99 7.39 -5.62 28.11
N GLN A 100 6.79 -4.51 28.54
CA GLN A 100 7.26 -3.69 29.66
C GLN A 100 6.81 -4.21 31.05
N TRP A 101 6.16 -5.37 31.12
CA TRP A 101 5.62 -5.90 32.37
C TRP A 101 6.60 -6.83 33.09
N ASP A 102 7.29 -6.27 34.07
CA ASP A 102 8.24 -7.01 34.91
C ASP A 102 7.60 -7.76 36.10
N GLY A 103 8.35 -8.74 36.60
CA GLY A 103 7.99 -9.58 37.76
C GLY A 103 7.15 -10.82 37.42
N PRO A 104 6.92 -11.74 38.40
CA PRO A 104 6.21 -13.00 38.15
C PRO A 104 4.78 -12.81 37.62
N ALA A 105 4.03 -11.87 38.21
CA ALA A 105 2.68 -11.54 37.77
C ALA A 105 2.66 -10.81 36.41
N GLY A 106 3.64 -9.94 36.15
CA GLY A 106 3.78 -9.22 34.88
C GLY A 106 4.05 -10.16 33.71
N ARG A 107 4.98 -11.10 33.87
CA ARG A 107 5.30 -12.14 32.86
C ARG A 107 4.10 -13.05 32.56
N CYS A 108 3.36 -13.43 33.60
CA CYS A 108 2.12 -14.20 33.44
C CYS A 108 1.07 -13.41 32.62
N GLY A 109 0.89 -12.12 32.95
CA GLY A 109 0.02 -11.23 32.17
C GLY A 109 0.46 -11.10 30.70
N ALA A 110 1.76 -10.93 30.46
CA ALA A 110 2.32 -10.82 29.12
C ALA A 110 2.09 -12.09 28.29
N PHE A 111 2.19 -13.28 28.91
CA PHE A 111 1.84 -14.54 28.26
C PHE A 111 0.38 -14.57 27.81
N PHE A 112 -0.57 -14.19 28.69
CA PHE A 112 -2.00 -14.17 28.32
C PHE A 112 -2.32 -13.15 27.23
N VAL A 113 -1.69 -11.97 27.26
CA VAL A 113 -1.83 -10.97 26.19
C VAL A 113 -1.31 -11.53 24.86
N GLY A 114 -0.10 -12.10 24.85
CA GLY A 114 0.47 -12.71 23.66
C GLY A 114 -0.36 -13.89 23.14
N PHE A 115 -0.83 -14.77 24.02
CA PHE A 115 -1.68 -15.90 23.65
C PHE A 115 -3.02 -15.43 23.06
N ALA A 116 -3.70 -14.47 23.72
CA ALA A 116 -4.92 -13.86 23.20
C ALA A 116 -4.68 -13.20 21.84
N TRP A 117 -3.54 -12.53 21.67
CA TRP A 117 -3.15 -11.92 20.40
C TRP A 117 -3.00 -12.97 19.29
N VAL A 118 -2.32 -14.09 19.55
CA VAL A 118 -2.17 -15.19 18.58
C VAL A 118 -3.53 -15.74 18.17
N VAL A 119 -4.42 -16.03 19.14
CA VAL A 119 -5.77 -16.53 18.85
C VAL A 119 -6.57 -15.52 18.04
N ALA A 120 -6.51 -14.24 18.39
CA ALA A 120 -7.17 -13.17 17.66
C ALA A 120 -6.67 -13.07 16.22
N GLN A 121 -5.34 -13.11 16.00
CA GLN A 121 -4.75 -13.03 14.67
C GLN A 121 -5.14 -14.21 13.78
N ILE A 122 -5.18 -15.42 14.34
CA ILE A 122 -5.64 -16.61 13.60
C ILE A 122 -7.11 -16.43 13.22
N GLY A 123 -7.97 -16.05 14.17
CA GLY A 123 -9.39 -15.85 13.94
C GLY A 123 -9.67 -14.78 12.88
N THR A 124 -9.04 -13.61 13.01
CA THR A 124 -9.23 -12.49 12.08
C THR A 124 -8.71 -12.81 10.69
N ASN A 125 -7.54 -13.42 10.52
CA ASN A 125 -7.04 -13.77 9.18
C ASN A 125 -7.89 -14.86 8.51
N LEU A 126 -8.32 -15.86 9.28
CA LEU A 126 -9.19 -16.92 8.79
C LEU A 126 -10.52 -16.34 8.29
N SER A 127 -11.16 -15.46 9.08
CA SER A 127 -12.42 -14.84 8.68
C SER A 127 -12.25 -13.77 7.60
N ALA A 128 -11.23 -12.92 7.67
CA ALA A 128 -11.13 -11.78 6.77
C ALA A 128 -10.67 -12.16 5.37
N ASN A 129 -9.79 -13.16 5.25
CA ASN A 129 -9.07 -13.42 4.00
C ASN A 129 -9.26 -14.85 3.48
N VAL A 130 -9.13 -15.85 4.36
CA VAL A 130 -9.08 -17.26 3.93
C VAL A 130 -10.44 -17.73 3.40
N ILE A 131 -11.54 -17.37 4.08
CA ILE A 131 -12.89 -17.80 3.68
C ILE A 131 -13.28 -17.24 2.31
N SER A 132 -13.02 -15.95 2.06
CA SER A 132 -13.29 -15.29 0.79
C SER A 132 -12.50 -15.91 -0.36
N ALA A 133 -11.18 -16.03 -0.20
CA ALA A 133 -10.33 -16.66 -1.21
C ALA A 133 -10.70 -18.14 -1.45
N SER A 134 -11.18 -18.84 -0.42
CA SER A 134 -11.67 -20.22 -0.58
C SER A 134 -12.99 -20.28 -1.34
N ASN A 135 -13.91 -19.35 -1.11
CA ASN A 135 -15.15 -19.23 -1.88
C ASN A 135 -14.84 -18.94 -3.36
N ASP A 136 -13.90 -18.04 -3.64
CA ASP A 136 -13.46 -17.75 -5.01
C ASP A 136 -12.90 -19.00 -5.70
N LEU A 137 -12.06 -19.77 -5.00
CA LEU A 137 -11.47 -20.99 -5.54
C LEU A 137 -12.53 -22.08 -5.83
N VAL A 138 -13.55 -22.19 -4.98
CA VAL A 138 -14.69 -23.10 -5.20
C VAL A 138 -15.50 -22.67 -6.42
N ASN A 139 -15.69 -21.36 -6.63
CA ASN A 139 -16.41 -20.85 -7.80
C ASN A 139 -15.62 -21.04 -9.10
N LEU A 140 -14.29 -20.92 -9.06
CA LEU A 140 -13.41 -21.13 -10.22
C LEU A 140 -13.26 -22.61 -10.60
N PHE A 141 -13.12 -23.51 -9.62
CA PHE A 141 -12.87 -24.93 -9.83
C PHE A 141 -13.86 -25.82 -9.07
N PRO A 142 -15.17 -25.71 -9.31
CA PRO A 142 -16.21 -26.36 -8.50
C PRO A 142 -16.15 -27.90 -8.55
N LYS A 143 -15.59 -28.48 -9.61
CA LYS A 143 -15.42 -29.94 -9.74
C LYS A 143 -14.28 -30.50 -8.90
N TYR A 144 -13.28 -29.68 -8.57
CA TYR A 144 -12.03 -30.14 -7.94
C TYR A 144 -11.92 -29.68 -6.48
N VAL A 145 -12.48 -28.51 -6.18
CA VAL A 145 -12.32 -27.84 -4.89
C VAL A 145 -13.65 -27.74 -4.17
N SER A 146 -13.70 -28.32 -2.97
CA SER A 146 -14.76 -28.05 -1.98
C SER A 146 -14.29 -26.96 -1.03
N ILE A 147 -15.22 -26.28 -0.33
CA ILE A 147 -14.86 -25.20 0.59
C ILE A 147 -13.84 -25.62 1.66
N ARG A 148 -13.95 -26.86 2.19
CA ARG A 148 -12.99 -27.40 3.17
C ARG A 148 -11.59 -27.58 2.57
N ARG A 149 -11.51 -28.05 1.32
CA ARG A 149 -10.23 -28.19 0.60
C ARG A 149 -9.66 -26.81 0.25
N GLY A 150 -10.51 -25.87 -0.17
CA GLY A 150 -10.11 -24.50 -0.47
C GLY A 150 -9.46 -23.82 0.73
N VAL A 151 -10.07 -23.92 1.91
CA VAL A 151 -9.50 -23.36 3.15
C VAL A 151 -8.11 -23.93 3.46
N VAL A 152 -7.91 -25.24 3.31
CA VAL A 152 -6.59 -25.87 3.53
C VAL A 152 -5.57 -25.39 2.50
N VAL A 153 -5.92 -25.39 1.21
CA VAL A 153 -5.04 -24.92 0.14
C VAL A 153 -4.63 -23.48 0.37
N ILE A 154 -5.59 -22.57 0.59
CA ILE A 154 -5.33 -21.15 0.82
C ILE A 154 -4.51 -20.93 2.09
N THR A 155 -4.78 -21.65 3.18
CA THR A 155 -4.00 -21.48 4.42
C THR A 155 -2.54 -21.89 4.22
N VAL A 156 -2.29 -23.00 3.52
CA VAL A 156 -0.94 -23.49 3.23
C VAL A 156 -0.21 -22.57 2.26
N THR A 157 -0.87 -22.14 1.18
CA THR A 157 -0.26 -21.25 0.18
C THR A 157 -0.04 -19.85 0.74
N ALA A 158 -0.98 -19.31 1.53
CA ALA A 158 -0.83 -18.00 2.17
C ALA A 158 0.34 -18.01 3.16
N GLY A 159 0.52 -19.07 3.94
CA GLY A 159 1.68 -19.22 4.84
C GLY A 159 3.01 -19.35 4.10
N TRP A 160 3.02 -20.02 2.93
CA TRP A 160 4.22 -20.20 2.12
C TRP A 160 4.63 -18.93 1.35
N ILE A 161 3.66 -18.24 0.73
CA ILE A 161 3.87 -17.13 -0.21
C ILE A 161 3.85 -15.76 0.51
N MET A 162 3.66 -15.74 1.83
CA MET A 162 3.51 -14.52 2.63
C MET A 162 4.64 -13.50 2.42
N TYR A 163 5.87 -13.97 2.20
CA TYR A 163 7.03 -13.13 1.93
C TYR A 163 6.92 -12.40 0.58
N ASP A 164 6.47 -13.09 -0.47
CA ASP A 164 6.39 -12.54 -1.83
C ASP A 164 5.24 -11.52 -1.97
N MET A 165 4.14 -11.72 -1.24
CA MET A 165 2.97 -10.82 -1.27
C MET A 165 3.27 -9.42 -0.75
N TYR A 166 4.13 -9.28 0.27
CA TYR A 166 4.52 -7.97 0.80
C TYR A 166 5.30 -7.15 -0.23
N TYR A 167 6.20 -7.84 -0.96
CA TYR A 167 6.95 -7.26 -2.07
C TYR A 167 6.03 -6.86 -3.23
N LEU A 168 5.08 -7.73 -3.59
CA LEU A 168 4.13 -7.49 -4.67
C LEU A 168 3.20 -6.30 -4.37
N TYR A 169 2.73 -6.18 -3.12
CA TYR A 169 1.89 -5.05 -2.69
C TYR A 169 2.68 -3.73 -2.74
N GLY A 170 3.92 -3.72 -2.24
CA GLY A 170 4.79 -2.54 -2.34
C GLY A 170 5.03 -2.11 -3.79
N PHE A 171 5.35 -3.07 -4.65
CA PHE A 171 5.56 -2.84 -6.09
C PHE A 171 4.29 -2.33 -6.78
N ALA A 172 3.15 -2.99 -6.57
CA ALA A 172 1.89 -2.65 -7.22
C ALA A 172 1.36 -1.29 -6.75
N SER A 173 1.39 -1.02 -5.44
CA SER A 173 0.97 0.28 -4.90
C SER A 173 1.84 1.42 -5.41
N ALA A 174 3.16 1.26 -5.41
CA ALA A 174 4.08 2.23 -5.99
C ALA A 174 3.80 2.45 -7.49
N SER A 175 3.56 1.36 -8.23
CA SER A 175 3.24 1.42 -9.67
C SER A 175 1.91 2.11 -9.95
N PHE A 176 0.85 1.82 -9.19
CA PHE A 176 -0.46 2.47 -9.36
C PHE A 176 -0.42 3.95 -8.98
N VAL A 177 0.29 4.31 -7.90
CA VAL A 177 0.47 5.71 -7.51
C VAL A 177 1.28 6.44 -8.56
N TYR A 178 2.39 5.86 -9.03
CA TYR A 178 3.23 6.45 -10.06
C TYR A 178 2.45 6.63 -11.37
N LEU A 179 1.85 5.58 -11.92
CA LEU A 179 1.08 5.65 -13.17
C LEU A 179 -0.15 6.55 -13.03
N GLY A 180 -0.86 6.47 -11.90
CA GLY A 180 -2.06 7.26 -11.64
C GLY A 180 -1.75 8.76 -11.55
N LEU A 181 -0.67 9.14 -10.84
CA LEU A 181 -0.22 10.54 -10.81
C LEU A 181 0.38 10.98 -12.13
N SER A 182 1.18 10.15 -12.81
CA SER A 182 1.73 10.47 -14.14
C SER A 182 0.63 10.66 -15.19
N TYR A 183 -0.49 9.96 -15.07
CA TYR A 183 -1.65 10.14 -15.93
C TYR A 183 -2.47 11.39 -15.55
N ALA A 184 -2.75 11.60 -14.26
CA ALA A 184 -3.56 12.73 -13.79
C ALA A 184 -2.82 14.08 -13.84
N PHE A 185 -1.50 14.06 -13.64
CA PHE A 185 -0.60 15.21 -13.64
C PHE A 185 0.65 14.88 -14.46
N PRO A 186 0.54 14.77 -15.79
CA PRO A 186 1.67 14.46 -16.63
C PRO A 186 2.73 15.56 -16.50
N ALA A 187 3.98 15.16 -16.26
CA ALA A 187 5.11 16.07 -16.27
C ALA A 187 5.36 16.52 -17.72
N THR A 188 4.65 17.56 -18.15
CA THR A 188 4.70 18.12 -19.51
C THR A 188 6.09 18.58 -19.93
N GLY A 189 7.02 18.79 -18.99
CA GLY A 189 8.43 19.09 -19.28
C GLY A 189 9.30 17.87 -19.65
N THR A 190 8.75 16.65 -19.63
CA THR A 190 9.46 15.40 -19.96
C THR A 190 8.81 14.61 -21.11
N LEU A 191 7.71 15.13 -21.67
CA LEU A 191 7.07 14.54 -22.84
C LEU A 191 7.93 14.84 -24.07
N LEU A 192 8.44 13.79 -24.70
CA LEU A 192 9.10 13.91 -26.00
C LEU A 192 8.02 14.13 -27.06
N GLU A 193 8.14 15.21 -27.84
CA GLU A 193 7.19 15.60 -28.89
C GLU A 193 7.12 14.57 -30.04
N ALA A 194 8.16 13.75 -30.18
CA ALA A 194 8.22 12.62 -31.11
C ALA A 194 9.09 11.48 -30.56
N SER A 195 8.69 10.23 -30.83
CA SER A 195 9.56 9.07 -30.63
C SER A 195 10.70 9.11 -31.64
N ILE A 196 11.93 9.32 -31.17
CA ILE A 196 13.13 9.34 -32.02
C ILE A 196 13.39 7.91 -32.53
N HIS A 197 12.81 7.59 -33.70
CA HIS A 197 13.23 6.46 -34.51
C HIS A 197 14.27 6.98 -35.52
N HIS A 198 15.48 7.24 -35.05
CA HIS A 198 16.60 7.49 -35.95
C HIS A 198 17.62 6.37 -35.77
N ASP A 199 17.64 5.47 -36.75
CA ASP A 199 18.77 4.57 -37.00
C ASP A 199 20.06 5.40 -37.04
N PRO A 200 21.16 4.92 -36.45
CA PRO A 200 22.40 5.69 -36.36
C PRO A 200 23.09 5.73 -37.72
N GLU A 201 22.70 6.66 -38.59
CA GLU A 201 23.58 7.10 -39.67
C GLU A 201 24.72 7.93 -39.05
N VAL A 202 25.83 7.21 -38.84
CA VAL A 202 27.23 7.67 -38.81
C VAL A 202 27.41 9.18 -38.58
N MET A 203 27.69 9.52 -37.31
CA MET A 203 28.32 10.78 -36.93
C MET A 203 29.64 10.94 -37.70
N ASN A 204 29.66 11.76 -38.74
CA ASN A 204 30.90 12.27 -39.31
C ASN A 204 31.57 13.19 -38.30
N GLY A 205 32.75 12.77 -37.83
CA GLY A 205 33.51 13.40 -36.76
C GLY A 205 33.95 14.83 -37.08
N LEU A 206 33.13 15.80 -36.69
CA LEU A 206 33.53 17.18 -36.51
C LEU A 206 33.43 17.55 -35.04
N GLU A 207 34.55 18.05 -34.51
CA GLU A 207 34.74 18.46 -33.13
C GLU A 207 33.85 19.68 -32.83
N TYR A 208 32.75 19.50 -32.11
CA TYR A 208 31.86 20.61 -31.76
C TYR A 208 32.47 21.40 -30.59
N ARG A 209 33.31 22.38 -30.91
CA ARG A 209 33.74 23.42 -29.98
C ARG A 209 32.59 24.41 -29.82
N LYS A 210 32.15 24.54 -28.58
CA LYS A 210 30.98 25.30 -28.15
C LYS A 210 31.33 26.80 -28.13
N ASP A 211 31.13 27.49 -29.23
CA ASP A 211 31.13 28.95 -29.29
C ASP A 211 30.02 29.41 -30.25
N ASP A 212 29.36 30.49 -29.84
CA ASP A 212 28.09 31.01 -30.34
C ASP A 212 28.06 31.36 -31.85
N VAL A 213 26.83 31.57 -32.35
CA VAL A 213 26.44 32.46 -33.48
C VAL A 213 25.87 31.77 -34.74
N HIS A 214 24.56 32.01 -34.92
CA HIS A 214 23.75 32.03 -36.16
C HIS A 214 23.50 30.73 -36.95
N MET A 215 22.22 30.35 -37.04
CA MET A 215 21.71 29.49 -38.11
C MET A 215 21.57 30.30 -39.40
N PRO A 216 22.15 29.85 -40.53
CA PRO A 216 21.79 30.35 -41.85
C PRO A 216 20.65 29.52 -42.42
N GLU A 217 19.53 30.17 -42.74
CA GLU A 217 18.52 29.63 -43.65
C GLU A 217 19.16 29.32 -45.01
N LEU A 218 18.91 28.12 -45.55
CA LEU A 218 19.27 27.78 -46.92
C LEU A 218 17.98 27.56 -47.72
N SER A 219 17.73 28.53 -48.60
CA SER A 219 16.62 28.58 -49.53
C SER A 219 16.71 27.45 -50.57
N SER A 220 15.54 27.14 -51.09
CA SER A 220 15.24 26.12 -52.09
C SER A 220 15.86 26.41 -53.46
N GLU A 221 17.15 26.20 -53.65
CA GLU A 221 17.74 26.30 -55.00
C GLU A 221 19.09 25.57 -55.14
N ASN A 222 19.06 24.23 -55.20
CA ASN A 222 19.82 23.48 -56.20
C ASN A 222 19.59 21.96 -56.09
N LYS A 223 18.72 21.47 -56.98
CA LYS A 223 18.54 20.07 -57.31
C LYS A 223 19.79 19.57 -58.05
N SER A 224 20.37 18.44 -57.59
CA SER A 224 21.14 17.41 -58.31
C SER A 224 22.17 17.83 -59.36
N PRO A 225 23.40 17.26 -59.33
CA PRO A 225 23.76 16.40 -60.47
C PRO A 225 24.64 15.19 -60.13
N SER A 226 24.09 14.01 -60.44
CA SER A 226 24.73 12.69 -60.52
C SER A 226 25.73 12.52 -61.68
N LYS A 227 26.61 13.50 -61.94
CA LYS A 227 27.53 13.44 -63.11
C LYS A 227 29.02 13.55 -62.84
N THR A 228 29.48 14.01 -61.67
CA THR A 228 30.91 14.33 -61.46
C THR A 228 31.75 13.14 -60.96
N ILE A 229 31.13 12.04 -60.50
CA ILE A 229 31.88 10.92 -59.88
C ILE A 229 32.44 9.91 -60.91
N LYS A 230 31.96 9.92 -62.16
CA LYS A 230 32.45 8.98 -63.19
C LYS A 230 33.76 9.39 -63.88
N GLU A 231 34.21 10.64 -63.71
CA GLU A 231 35.45 11.12 -64.34
C GLU A 231 36.68 11.01 -63.44
N ASN A 232 36.53 10.94 -62.12
CA ASN A 232 37.66 10.94 -61.18
C ASN A 232 38.13 9.55 -60.71
N LEU A 233 37.56 8.47 -61.26
CA LEU A 233 37.97 7.09 -60.96
C LEU A 233 38.86 6.47 -62.06
N ALA A 234 39.13 7.19 -63.15
CA ALA A 234 40.00 6.74 -64.24
C ALA A 234 41.49 7.13 -64.04
N ASP A 235 41.80 8.06 -63.13
CA ASP A 235 43.16 8.60 -62.94
C ASP A 235 43.88 8.09 -61.68
N ALA A 236 43.28 7.19 -60.89
CA ALA A 236 43.90 6.65 -59.68
C ALA A 236 44.54 5.26 -59.86
N ASP A 237 44.57 4.74 -61.10
CA ASP A 237 45.09 3.39 -61.44
C ASP A 237 46.52 3.42 -62.02
N GLN A 238 47.27 4.51 -61.82
CA GLN A 238 48.71 4.58 -62.16
C GLN A 238 49.51 5.37 -61.10
N VAL A 239 50.54 4.69 -60.56
CA VAL A 239 51.64 5.12 -59.67
C VAL A 239 51.48 4.79 -58.18
#